data_AF-A0A1X7SW46-F1
#
_entry.id   AF-A0A1X7SW46-F1
#
_cell.length_a   1.000
_cell.length_b   1.000
_cell.length_c   1.000
_cell.angle_alpha   90.00
_cell.angle_beta   90.00
_cell.angle_gamma   90.00
#
_symmetry.space_group_name_H-M   'P 1'
#
loop_
_entity.id
_entity.type
_entity.pdbx_description
1 polymer ?
#
loop_
_entity_poly.entity_id
_entity_poly.type
_entity_poly.pdbx_seq_one_letter_code
_entity_poly.pdbx_strand_id
1 'polypeptide(L)'
;MEEHISGCFTSHPISDACIIRKMEAYIKKLDDFMSYSLKDLRSTIEATFDQNNFSSDTAGIVVIMLNGGWDEMSLNDFESLLKHYFTRRNIFNHLQISPGSVRISYLVPRSAIAHITKVVKSKSESMRRVGVFYFSINDDVLLDEKDNVDFDKSIIEAVKLDKTFEVSLLLSLRANSQYEDSNGDKVLELAIQGGNEEIIELISVATDTQVMKFKSQEELTDEEDKETENNGENETIKLEIQRLQDLNAELEKSLAASKSEIDKLQETVSFQKKETEAELQTCKKQLNASYLENERLDRVLEKTRDDSRVLQNKISSLEANILSLKNEQIINEKILLERTEEIAILQEKLSSLSVQLIDQPSRIVPRINKFTQSEAITTMDQSVQSMEILLPEIDRNQMKIEGMLTIENLIDVLDLLKRCSFPERRWKELGLRLGLHKNTLDAITQNHSNVKDCFIECIARWLSRADNVDSKGGATFDSLSDALKSMNENVAADKLDQEKHKAKAIDIFNTHHPLLSQSLSDPLSVASKRGCHNRTSIG
;
A
#
# COMPACT_ATOMS: atom_id res chain seq x y z
N MET A 1 -13.25 -31.39 -30.96
CA MET A 1 -14.42 -30.60 -31.36
C MET A 1 -14.38 -29.37 -30.48
N GLU A 2 -13.79 -28.30 -31.02
CA GLU A 2 -13.55 -27.03 -30.36
C GLU A 2 -14.87 -26.27 -30.20
N GLU A 3 -15.26 -25.95 -28.98
CA GLU A 3 -16.34 -24.99 -28.77
C GLU A 3 -15.76 -23.58 -28.68
N HIS A 4 -15.97 -22.86 -29.78
CA HIS A 4 -15.81 -21.43 -29.93
C HIS A 4 -16.54 -20.65 -28.82
N ILE A 5 -15.80 -19.99 -27.94
CA ILE A 5 -16.31 -18.84 -27.18
C ILE A 5 -16.18 -17.61 -28.08
N SER A 6 -17.13 -17.46 -28.98
CA SER A 6 -17.42 -16.20 -29.68
C SER A 6 -18.69 -15.62 -29.09
N GLY A 7 -18.58 -14.49 -28.37
CA GLY A 7 -19.74 -13.65 -28.08
C GLY A 7 -19.78 -13.08 -26.67
N CYS A 8 -19.13 -11.92 -26.48
CA CYS A 8 -19.75 -10.69 -25.95
C CYS A 8 -18.68 -9.65 -25.60
N PHE A 9 -18.11 -9.00 -26.63
CA PHE A 9 -17.67 -7.62 -26.49
C PHE A 9 -18.90 -6.73 -26.66
N THR A 10 -19.70 -6.58 -25.60
CA THR A 10 -20.54 -5.40 -25.46
C THR A 10 -20.06 -4.65 -24.23
N SER A 11 -19.61 -3.43 -24.47
CA SER A 11 -19.18 -2.46 -23.49
C SER A 11 -20.32 -2.13 -22.53
N HIS A 12 -20.44 -2.91 -21.45
CA HIS A 12 -21.15 -2.50 -20.25
C HIS A 12 -20.13 -1.93 -19.27
N PRO A 13 -20.42 -0.79 -18.60
CA PRO A 13 -19.60 -0.36 -17.48
C PRO A 13 -19.62 -1.47 -16.45
N ILE A 14 -18.47 -2.07 -16.15
CA ILE A 14 -18.36 -3.03 -15.07
C ILE A 14 -18.69 -2.25 -13.81
N SER A 15 -19.93 -2.41 -13.31
CA SER A 15 -20.35 -1.80 -12.04
C SER A 15 -19.34 -2.16 -10.94
N ASP A 16 -18.98 -1.20 -10.09
CA ASP A 16 -18.07 -1.40 -8.96
C ASP A 16 -18.43 -2.64 -8.12
N ALA A 17 -19.73 -2.96 -8.01
CA ALA A 17 -20.24 -4.14 -7.33
C ALA A 17 -19.85 -5.48 -7.99
N CYS A 18 -19.52 -5.50 -9.28
CA CYS A 18 -19.02 -6.68 -10.00
C CYS A 18 -17.51 -6.88 -9.76
N ILE A 19 -16.74 -5.78 -9.70
CA ILE A 19 -15.32 -5.83 -9.36
C ILE A 19 -15.14 -6.23 -7.89
N ILE A 20 -15.91 -5.62 -6.98
CA ILE A 20 -15.87 -5.94 -5.55
C ILE A 20 -16.18 -7.42 -5.32
N ARG A 21 -17.24 -7.98 -5.92
CA ARG A 21 -17.54 -9.42 -5.79
C ARG A 21 -16.44 -10.33 -6.34
N LYS A 22 -15.78 -9.92 -7.44
CA LYS A 22 -14.63 -10.67 -7.99
C LYS A 22 -13.42 -10.60 -7.06
N MET A 23 -13.19 -9.46 -6.43
CA MET A 23 -12.14 -9.28 -5.43
C MET A 23 -12.44 -10.07 -4.15
N GLU A 24 -13.68 -10.04 -3.63
CA GLU A 24 -14.10 -10.85 -2.48
C GLU A 24 -13.97 -12.35 -2.77
N ALA A 25 -14.36 -12.81 -3.96
CA ALA A 25 -14.17 -14.20 -4.37
C ALA A 25 -12.69 -14.57 -4.50
N TYR A 26 -11.83 -13.63 -4.92
CA TYR A 26 -10.39 -13.82 -4.98
C TYR A 26 -9.75 -13.85 -3.59
N ILE A 27 -10.14 -12.94 -2.69
CA ILE A 27 -9.73 -12.93 -1.28
C ILE A 27 -10.12 -14.25 -0.62
N LYS A 28 -11.36 -14.70 -0.81
CA LYS A 28 -11.81 -15.99 -0.28
C LYS A 28 -10.97 -17.15 -0.80
N LYS A 29 -10.64 -17.17 -2.10
CA LYS A 29 -9.75 -18.19 -2.67
C LYS A 29 -8.33 -18.11 -2.10
N LEU A 30 -7.83 -16.91 -1.80
CA LEU A 30 -6.54 -16.72 -1.13
C LEU A 30 -6.58 -17.20 0.31
N ASP A 31 -7.65 -16.89 1.05
CA ASP A 31 -7.83 -17.35 2.43
C ASP A 31 -7.93 -18.89 2.48
N ASP A 32 -8.71 -19.47 1.56
CA ASP A 32 -8.78 -20.92 1.38
C ASP A 32 -7.38 -21.49 1.09
N PHE A 33 -6.60 -20.88 0.18
CA PHE A 33 -5.23 -21.29 -0.14
C PHE A 33 -4.27 -21.22 1.07
N MET A 34 -4.36 -20.18 1.90
CA MET A 34 -3.53 -20.01 3.09
C MET A 34 -3.86 -20.99 4.22
N SER A 35 -5.04 -21.63 4.15
CA SER A 35 -5.50 -22.63 5.12
C SER A 35 -5.03 -24.07 4.81
N TYR A 36 -4.46 -24.33 3.64
CA TYR A 36 -3.95 -25.65 3.29
C TYR A 36 -2.77 -26.04 4.18
N SER A 37 -2.69 -27.32 4.54
CA SER A 37 -1.52 -27.85 5.24
C SER A 37 -0.27 -27.75 4.37
N LEU A 38 0.90 -27.58 4.99
CA LEU A 38 2.17 -27.51 4.29
C LEU A 38 2.45 -28.78 3.47
N LYS A 39 1.97 -29.94 3.93
CA LYS A 39 2.04 -31.22 3.22
C LYS A 39 1.14 -31.30 1.98
N ASP A 40 -0.10 -30.82 2.07
CA ASP A 40 -1.01 -30.80 0.93
C ASP A 40 -0.54 -29.80 -0.14
N LEU A 41 -0.01 -28.67 0.32
CA LEU A 41 0.59 -27.67 -0.55
C LEU A 41 1.86 -28.20 -1.25
N ARG A 42 2.72 -28.92 -0.52
CA ARG A 42 3.87 -29.63 -1.10
C ARG A 42 3.42 -30.57 -2.21
N SER A 43 2.41 -31.40 -1.96
CA SER A 43 1.88 -32.34 -2.95
C SER A 43 1.30 -31.64 -4.19
N THR A 44 0.69 -30.46 -3.99
CA THR A 44 0.11 -29.62 -5.06
C THR A 44 1.19 -28.91 -5.90
N ILE A 45 2.26 -28.41 -5.27
CA ILE A 45 3.38 -27.73 -5.93
C ILE A 45 4.26 -28.73 -6.69
N GLU A 46 4.51 -29.92 -6.13
CA GLU A 46 5.27 -31.00 -6.79
C GLU A 46 4.64 -31.44 -8.12
N ALA A 47 3.31 -31.30 -8.26
CA ALA A 47 2.60 -31.63 -9.49
C ALA A 47 2.70 -30.55 -10.60
N THR A 48 3.24 -29.36 -10.31
CA THR A 48 3.06 -28.18 -11.17
C THR A 48 4.34 -27.47 -11.62
N PHE A 49 5.55 -27.88 -11.20
CA PHE A 49 6.74 -27.02 -11.41
C PHE A 49 8.06 -27.71 -11.78
N ASP A 50 8.63 -27.27 -12.91
CA ASP A 50 10.04 -27.42 -13.30
C ASP A 50 10.91 -26.32 -12.65
N GLN A 51 12.14 -26.65 -12.28
CA GLN A 51 13.05 -25.84 -11.47
C GLN A 51 13.36 -24.45 -12.07
N ASN A 52 12.71 -23.39 -11.59
CA ASN A 52 13.18 -22.02 -11.81
C ASN A 52 14.21 -21.65 -10.73
N ASN A 53 15.48 -21.58 -11.12
CA ASN A 53 16.54 -21.05 -10.27
C ASN A 53 16.40 -19.52 -10.13
N PHE A 54 16.20 -19.05 -8.90
CA PHE A 54 16.16 -17.61 -8.60
C PHE A 54 17.57 -17.00 -8.66
N SER A 55 18.12 -16.67 -9.83
CA SER A 55 19.31 -15.81 -9.91
C SER A 55 18.90 -14.35 -10.05
N SER A 56 19.03 -13.56 -8.97
CA SER A 56 18.86 -12.11 -9.03
C SER A 56 20.00 -11.40 -8.32
N ASP A 57 20.66 -10.48 -9.03
CA ASP A 57 21.68 -9.60 -8.48
C ASP A 57 21.13 -8.51 -7.55
N THR A 58 19.86 -8.55 -7.14
CA THR A 58 19.26 -7.53 -6.26
C THR A 58 18.56 -8.10 -5.03
N ALA A 59 18.48 -9.43 -4.94
CA ALA A 59 17.81 -10.13 -3.85
C ALA A 59 18.63 -11.34 -3.41
N GLY A 60 18.40 -11.80 -2.18
CA GLY A 60 18.99 -13.03 -1.65
C GLY A 60 17.94 -14.11 -1.46
N ILE A 61 18.33 -15.37 -1.64
CA ILE A 61 17.49 -16.52 -1.36
C ILE A 61 17.64 -16.86 0.12
N VAL A 62 16.55 -16.87 0.85
CA VAL A 62 16.49 -17.34 2.23
C VAL A 62 15.87 -18.73 2.23
N VAL A 63 16.53 -19.71 2.83
CA VAL A 63 16.04 -21.08 2.95
C VAL A 63 15.84 -21.42 4.42
N ILE A 64 14.66 -21.92 4.76
CA ILE A 64 14.26 -22.35 6.11
C ILE A 64 13.82 -23.81 6.00
N MET A 65 14.33 -24.69 6.87
CA MET A 65 13.82 -26.07 6.97
C MET A 65 13.21 -26.30 8.35
N LEU A 66 12.02 -26.90 8.33
CA LEU A 66 11.17 -27.10 9.51
C LEU A 66 11.00 -28.58 9.81
N ASN A 67 10.93 -28.91 11.10
CA ASN A 67 10.73 -30.28 11.56
C ASN A 67 9.36 -30.84 11.15
N GLY A 68 9.22 -32.17 11.05
CA GLY A 68 8.05 -32.86 10.48
C GLY A 68 6.70 -32.57 11.13
N GLY A 69 6.65 -32.07 12.38
CA GLY A 69 5.39 -31.59 12.98
C GLY A 69 4.74 -30.44 12.21
N TRP A 70 5.52 -29.69 11.42
CA TRP A 70 5.02 -28.62 10.56
C TRP A 70 4.25 -29.13 9.33
N ASP A 71 4.34 -30.41 8.96
CA ASP A 71 3.62 -30.97 7.80
C ASP A 71 2.10 -30.76 7.90
N GLU A 72 1.57 -30.77 9.13
CA GLU A 72 0.15 -30.65 9.45
C GLU A 72 -0.28 -29.19 9.73
N MET A 73 0.67 -28.24 9.76
CA MET A 73 0.41 -26.82 9.97
C MET A 73 0.02 -26.12 8.67
N SER A 74 -0.72 -25.01 8.77
CA SER A 74 -1.10 -24.18 7.62
C SER A 74 -0.03 -23.14 7.25
N LEU A 75 -0.15 -22.53 6.07
CA LEU A 75 0.67 -21.38 5.70
C LEU A 75 0.46 -20.18 6.64
N ASN A 76 -0.73 -20.00 7.20
CA ASN A 76 -1.01 -18.94 8.17
C ASN A 76 -0.24 -19.15 9.49
N ASP A 77 -0.08 -20.39 9.93
CA ASP A 77 0.69 -20.72 11.13
C ASP A 77 2.17 -20.42 10.91
N PHE A 78 2.68 -20.76 9.73
CA PHE A 78 4.04 -20.41 9.34
C PHE A 78 4.24 -18.89 9.16
N GLU A 79 3.26 -18.17 8.61
CA GLU A 79 3.33 -16.71 8.53
C GLU A 79 3.36 -16.08 9.94
N SER A 80 2.64 -16.67 10.90
CA SER A 80 2.65 -16.24 12.30
C SER A 80 4.02 -16.43 12.95
N LEU A 81 4.70 -17.55 12.66
CA LEU A 81 6.10 -17.77 13.03
C LEU A 81 7.01 -16.66 12.48
N LEU A 82 6.90 -16.35 11.17
CA LEU A 82 7.72 -15.31 10.56
C LEU A 82 7.45 -13.93 11.18
N LYS A 83 6.19 -13.59 11.45
CA LYS A 83 5.81 -12.34 12.11
C LYS A 83 6.38 -12.22 13.53
N HIS A 84 6.45 -13.33 14.27
CA HIS A 84 7.03 -13.35 15.62
C HIS A 84 8.53 -13.02 15.62
N TYR A 85 9.29 -13.60 14.68
CA TYR A 85 10.73 -13.38 14.61
C TYR A 85 11.09 -12.08 13.87
N PHE A 86 10.35 -11.73 12.82
CA PHE A 86 10.66 -10.63 11.91
C PHE A 86 9.53 -9.60 11.85
N THR A 87 9.81 -8.38 12.30
CA THR A 87 8.81 -7.29 12.44
C THR A 87 8.36 -6.69 11.10
N ARG A 88 9.07 -6.94 10.00
CA ARG A 88 8.76 -6.35 8.68
C ARG A 88 7.95 -7.32 7.83
N ARG A 89 6.66 -7.03 7.62
CA ARG A 89 5.70 -7.90 6.92
C ARG A 89 6.05 -8.28 5.47
N ASN A 90 6.90 -7.50 4.78
CA ASN A 90 7.13 -7.63 3.34
C ASN A 90 8.59 -7.96 2.96
N ILE A 91 9.37 -8.55 3.88
CA ILE A 91 10.75 -8.92 3.56
C ILE A 91 10.83 -10.21 2.74
N PHE A 92 9.87 -11.12 2.90
CA PHE A 92 9.82 -12.41 2.24
C PHE A 92 8.88 -12.33 1.03
N ASN A 93 9.44 -12.24 -0.18
CA ASN A 93 8.69 -12.22 -1.43
C ASN A 93 8.91 -13.53 -2.17
N HIS A 94 7.90 -14.07 -2.85
CA HIS A 94 7.95 -15.34 -3.59
C HIS A 94 8.31 -16.56 -2.72
N LEU A 95 7.28 -17.33 -2.37
CA LEU A 95 7.38 -18.56 -1.58
C LEU A 95 7.57 -19.76 -2.52
N GLN A 96 8.60 -20.57 -2.27
CA GLN A 96 8.75 -21.90 -2.88
C GLN A 96 8.87 -22.96 -1.78
N ILE A 97 8.10 -24.05 -1.91
CA ILE A 97 8.19 -25.22 -1.03
C ILE A 97 8.79 -26.37 -1.85
N SER A 98 9.78 -27.08 -1.31
CA SER A 98 10.52 -28.12 -2.02
C SER A 98 10.66 -29.42 -1.21
N PRO A 99 10.94 -30.57 -1.87
CA PRO A 99 10.94 -31.89 -1.22
C PRO A 99 12.04 -32.03 -0.14
N GLY A 100 11.65 -32.45 1.07
CA GLY A 100 12.51 -32.61 2.27
C GLY A 100 11.70 -32.38 3.56
N SER A 101 12.34 -32.28 4.74
CA SER A 101 11.73 -31.59 5.90
C SER A 101 11.31 -30.21 5.43
N VAL A 102 10.06 -29.77 5.68
CA VAL A 102 9.40 -28.66 4.96
C VAL A 102 10.38 -27.54 4.63
N ARG A 103 10.89 -27.53 3.40
CA ARG A 103 11.93 -26.60 2.95
C ARG A 103 11.24 -25.45 2.26
N ILE A 104 11.30 -24.29 2.89
CA ILE A 104 10.68 -23.06 2.43
C ILE A 104 11.77 -22.11 1.96
N SER A 105 11.68 -21.67 0.70
CA SER A 105 12.59 -20.72 0.09
C SER A 105 11.88 -19.41 -0.20
N TYR A 106 12.54 -18.29 0.10
CA TYR A 106 12.06 -16.93 -0.12
C TYR A 106 13.07 -16.07 -0.85
N LEU A 107 12.57 -15.15 -1.67
CA LEU A 107 13.37 -14.07 -2.24
C LEU A 107 13.25 -12.81 -1.37
N VAL A 108 14.40 -12.30 -0.90
CA VAL A 108 14.45 -11.20 0.06
C VAL A 108 15.31 -10.05 -0.48
N PRO A 109 14.90 -8.77 -0.33
CA PRO A 109 15.72 -7.63 -0.72
C PRO A 109 17.08 -7.61 0.01
N ARG A 110 18.18 -7.29 -0.70
CA ARG A 110 19.53 -7.24 -0.09
C ARG A 110 19.62 -6.33 1.15
N SER A 111 18.85 -5.25 1.19
CA SER A 111 18.78 -4.33 2.33
C SER A 111 18.24 -4.97 3.61
N ALA A 112 17.52 -6.09 3.53
CA ALA A 112 16.99 -6.81 4.69
C ALA A 112 17.93 -7.89 5.24
N ILE A 113 18.92 -8.34 4.45
CA ILE A 113 19.80 -9.49 4.79
C ILE A 113 20.53 -9.27 6.12
N ALA A 114 21.12 -8.10 6.34
CA ALA A 114 21.86 -7.80 7.57
C ALA A 114 20.95 -7.86 8.82
N HIS A 115 19.71 -7.38 8.69
CA HIS A 115 18.73 -7.42 9.77
C HIS A 115 18.30 -8.86 10.08
N ILE A 116 17.98 -9.64 9.04
CA ILE A 116 17.58 -11.05 9.18
C ILE A 116 18.70 -11.85 9.83
N THR A 117 19.94 -11.68 9.36
CA THR A 117 21.12 -12.35 9.91
C THR A 117 21.27 -12.08 11.40
N LYS A 118 21.10 -10.82 11.82
CA LYS A 118 21.16 -10.43 13.23
C LYS A 118 20.07 -11.11 14.05
N VAL A 119 18.83 -11.10 13.56
CA VAL A 119 17.67 -11.71 14.25
C VAL A 119 17.90 -13.21 14.43
N VAL A 120 18.23 -13.93 13.35
CA VAL A 120 18.44 -15.40 13.38
C VAL A 120 19.53 -15.76 14.38
N LYS A 121 20.66 -15.06 14.36
CA LYS A 121 21.75 -15.30 15.33
C LYS A 121 21.35 -15.02 16.77
N SER A 122 20.54 -13.98 17.00
CA SER A 122 20.12 -13.59 18.37
C SER A 122 19.00 -14.46 18.94
N LYS A 123 18.16 -15.06 18.09
CA LYS A 123 16.96 -15.82 18.49
C LYS A 123 17.06 -17.29 18.13
N SER A 124 18.26 -17.79 17.86
CA SER A 124 18.49 -19.17 17.41
C SER A 124 17.89 -20.20 18.40
N GLU A 125 18.08 -20.05 19.72
CA GLU A 125 17.54 -21.01 20.71
C GLU A 125 16.02 -21.09 20.67
N SER A 126 15.37 -19.94 20.50
CA SER A 126 13.92 -19.86 20.38
C SER A 126 13.44 -20.51 19.08
N MET A 127 14.09 -20.21 17.95
CA MET A 127 13.78 -20.79 16.64
C MET A 127 13.92 -22.32 16.66
N ARG A 128 14.95 -22.83 17.33
CA ARG A 128 15.18 -24.27 17.49
C ARG A 128 14.07 -24.96 18.26
N ARG A 129 13.68 -24.43 19.43
CA ARG A 129 12.61 -25.03 20.25
C ARG A 129 11.33 -25.25 19.45
N VAL A 130 10.96 -24.30 18.58
CA VAL A 130 9.76 -24.37 17.73
C VAL A 130 9.96 -25.13 16.41
N GLY A 131 11.09 -25.82 16.23
CA GLY A 131 11.33 -26.75 15.13
C GLY A 131 11.98 -26.16 13.88
N VAL A 132 12.61 -24.99 13.97
CA VAL A 132 13.46 -24.45 12.88
C VAL A 132 14.87 -24.97 13.07
N PHE A 133 15.25 -26.00 12.30
CA PHE A 133 16.55 -26.69 12.45
C PHE A 133 17.57 -26.29 11.37
N TYR A 134 17.15 -25.58 10.32
CA TYR A 134 18.07 -25.06 9.32
C TYR A 134 17.62 -23.69 8.82
N PHE A 135 18.56 -22.75 8.70
CA PHE A 135 18.36 -21.43 8.12
C PHE A 135 19.60 -20.98 7.36
N SER A 136 19.47 -20.65 6.07
CA SER A 136 20.55 -20.07 5.26
C SER A 136 20.11 -18.87 4.44
N ILE A 137 21.06 -18.00 4.09
CA ILE A 137 20.86 -16.88 3.16
C ILE A 137 21.92 -16.97 2.07
N ASN A 138 21.53 -17.09 0.79
CA ASN A 138 22.46 -17.28 -0.33
C ASN A 138 23.47 -18.41 -0.06
N ASP A 139 22.97 -19.53 0.46
CA ASP A 139 23.78 -20.69 0.87
C ASP A 139 24.73 -20.44 2.06
N ASP A 140 24.81 -19.22 2.60
CA ASP A 140 25.46 -18.95 3.88
C ASP A 140 24.58 -19.46 5.03
N VAL A 141 25.02 -20.56 5.63
CA VAL A 141 24.34 -21.22 6.75
C VAL A 141 24.43 -20.36 8.01
N LEU A 142 23.28 -20.02 8.59
CA LEU A 142 23.15 -19.25 9.83
C LEU A 142 22.72 -20.10 11.02
N LEU A 143 21.97 -21.17 10.75
CA LEU A 143 21.50 -22.16 11.72
C LEU A 143 21.53 -23.52 11.01
N ASP A 144 22.19 -24.49 11.62
CA ASP A 144 22.30 -25.87 11.12
C ASP A 144 22.34 -26.82 12.32
N GLU A 145 21.25 -27.55 12.50
CA GLU A 145 21.05 -28.49 13.57
C GLU A 145 20.76 -29.87 12.99
N LYS A 146 21.47 -30.87 13.52
CA LYS A 146 21.44 -32.24 12.99
C LYS A 146 20.50 -33.16 13.76
N ASP A 147 20.08 -32.74 14.95
CA ASP A 147 19.26 -33.52 15.85
C ASP A 147 17.78 -33.17 15.65
N ASN A 148 16.93 -34.19 15.68
CA ASN A 148 15.49 -34.00 15.58
C ASN A 148 14.97 -33.30 16.85
N VAL A 149 14.26 -32.18 16.70
CA VAL A 149 13.69 -31.42 17.82
C VAL A 149 12.56 -32.22 18.46
N ASP A 150 12.70 -32.49 19.76
CA ASP A 150 11.69 -33.12 20.59
C ASP A 150 10.74 -32.05 21.15
N PHE A 151 9.57 -31.89 20.54
CA PHE A 151 8.62 -30.84 20.93
C PHE A 151 8.09 -30.98 22.35
N ASP A 152 8.08 -32.20 22.90
CA ASP A 152 7.64 -32.47 24.27
C ASP A 152 8.65 -31.94 25.29
N LYS A 153 9.95 -32.03 24.99
CA LYS A 153 10.99 -31.36 25.78
C LYS A 153 10.97 -29.85 25.58
N SER A 154 10.80 -29.40 24.34
CA SER A 154 10.76 -27.97 24.01
C SER A 154 9.65 -27.23 24.75
N ILE A 155 8.49 -27.85 24.99
CA ILE A 155 7.39 -27.18 25.69
C ILE A 155 7.70 -26.95 27.18
N ILE A 156 8.36 -27.91 27.84
CA ILE A 156 8.84 -27.73 29.23
C ILE A 156 9.81 -26.56 29.31
N GLU A 157 10.77 -26.49 28.38
CA GLU A 157 11.73 -25.38 28.35
C GLU A 157 11.04 -24.03 28.08
N ALA A 158 10.09 -23.99 27.16
CA ALA A 158 9.33 -22.78 26.84
C ALA A 158 8.50 -22.28 28.02
N VAL A 159 7.88 -23.17 28.80
CA VAL A 159 7.17 -22.85 30.04
C VAL A 159 8.13 -22.30 31.10
N LYS A 160 9.26 -22.98 31.34
CA LYS A 160 10.29 -22.51 32.29
C LYS A 160 10.84 -21.12 31.94
N LEU A 161 10.92 -20.80 30.65
CA LEU A 161 11.41 -19.51 30.14
C LEU A 161 10.32 -18.43 29.99
N ASP A 162 9.08 -18.75 30.39
CA ASP A 162 7.91 -17.88 30.30
C ASP A 162 7.70 -17.34 28.87
N LYS A 163 7.67 -18.26 27.90
CA LYS A 163 7.56 -17.94 26.46
C LYS A 163 6.19 -18.32 25.91
N THR A 164 5.17 -17.49 26.17
CA THR A 164 3.78 -17.71 25.74
C THR A 164 3.63 -18.10 24.27
N PHE A 165 4.27 -17.36 23.35
CA PHE A 165 4.18 -17.66 21.91
C PHE A 165 4.76 -19.04 21.57
N GLU A 166 5.90 -19.40 22.15
CA GLU A 166 6.54 -20.70 21.90
C GLU A 166 5.66 -21.82 22.45
N VAL A 167 5.09 -21.64 23.65
CA VAL A 167 4.15 -22.61 24.25
C VAL A 167 2.93 -22.82 23.35
N SER A 168 2.29 -21.73 22.91
CA SER A 168 1.13 -21.79 22.01
C SER A 168 1.45 -22.55 20.71
N LEU A 169 2.56 -22.18 20.06
CA LEU A 169 2.97 -22.81 18.81
C LEU A 169 3.37 -24.28 18.98
N LEU A 170 4.04 -24.64 20.08
CA LEU A 170 4.41 -26.03 20.38
C LEU A 170 3.18 -26.91 20.61
N LEU A 171 2.15 -26.40 21.29
CA LEU A 171 0.87 -27.09 21.43
C LEU A 171 0.20 -27.31 20.06
N SER A 172 0.26 -26.33 19.16
CA SER A 172 -0.21 -26.49 17.77
C SER A 172 0.58 -27.57 17.03
N LEU A 173 1.90 -27.62 17.21
CA LEU A 173 2.79 -28.66 16.69
C LEU A 173 2.61 -30.05 17.33
N ARG A 174 1.54 -30.23 18.12
CA ARG A 174 1.14 -31.47 18.83
C ARG A 174 2.10 -31.90 19.93
N ALA A 175 2.80 -30.96 20.57
CA ALA A 175 3.50 -31.26 21.82
C ALA A 175 2.49 -31.78 22.87
N ASN A 176 2.91 -32.81 23.61
CA ASN A 176 2.12 -33.41 24.67
C ASN A 176 2.03 -32.45 25.86
N SER A 177 0.84 -31.93 26.15
CA SER A 177 0.62 -31.00 27.25
C SER A 177 0.69 -31.66 28.63
N GLN A 178 0.71 -32.99 28.69
CA GLN A 178 0.88 -33.80 29.90
C GLN A 178 2.28 -34.43 30.00
N TYR A 179 3.23 -33.97 29.19
CA TYR A 179 4.59 -34.50 29.23
C TYR A 179 5.25 -34.28 30.59
N GLU A 180 6.04 -35.27 31.00
CA GLU A 180 6.86 -35.27 32.22
C GLU A 180 8.30 -35.55 31.79
N ASP A 181 9.23 -34.67 32.17
CA ASP A 181 10.65 -34.89 31.87
C ASP A 181 11.28 -35.93 32.81
N SER A 182 12.54 -36.26 32.55
CA SER A 182 13.30 -37.21 33.39
C SER A 182 13.53 -36.73 34.84
N ASN A 183 13.27 -35.46 35.14
CA ASN A 183 13.38 -34.89 36.47
C ASN A 183 12.05 -34.97 37.24
N GLY A 184 10.97 -35.43 36.60
CA GLY A 184 9.62 -35.45 37.15
C GLY A 184 8.87 -34.13 36.98
N ASP A 185 9.41 -33.19 36.21
CA ASP A 185 8.75 -31.91 35.98
C ASP A 185 7.62 -32.06 34.96
N LYS A 186 6.39 -31.78 35.38
CA LYS A 186 5.22 -31.77 34.48
C LYS A 186 4.92 -30.39 33.93
N VAL A 187 4.52 -30.34 32.67
CA VAL A 187 4.21 -29.09 31.94
C VAL A 187 3.21 -28.19 32.69
N LEU A 188 2.09 -28.74 33.18
CA LEU A 188 1.06 -27.97 33.88
C LEU A 188 1.50 -27.50 35.27
N GLU A 189 2.24 -28.34 36.02
CA GLU A 189 2.74 -27.98 37.35
C GLU A 189 3.74 -26.82 37.26
N LEU A 190 4.65 -26.87 36.27
CA LEU A 190 5.59 -25.79 35.99
C LEU A 190 4.88 -24.49 35.58
N ALA A 191 3.83 -24.57 34.77
CA ALA A 191 3.06 -23.40 34.36
C ALA A 191 2.38 -22.72 35.56
N ILE A 192 1.78 -23.52 36.45
CA ILE A 192 1.18 -23.02 37.69
C ILE A 192 2.25 -22.38 38.58
N GLN A 193 3.43 -22.99 38.70
CA GLN A 193 4.54 -22.44 39.46
C GLN A 193 5.05 -21.11 38.89
N GLY A 194 5.05 -20.96 37.55
CA GLY A 194 5.44 -19.73 36.86
C GLY A 194 4.43 -18.59 37.03
N GLY A 195 3.15 -18.90 37.26
CA GLY A 195 2.10 -17.91 37.55
C GLY A 195 1.62 -17.10 36.35
N ASN A 196 2.00 -17.46 35.11
CA ASN A 196 1.51 -16.81 33.90
C ASN A 196 0.13 -17.39 33.52
N GLU A 197 -0.93 -16.63 33.80
CA GLU A 197 -2.32 -17.04 33.57
C GLU A 197 -2.59 -17.47 32.11
N GLU A 198 -1.98 -16.80 31.13
CA GLU A 198 -2.16 -17.12 29.70
C GLU A 198 -1.54 -18.48 29.35
N ILE A 199 -0.35 -18.78 29.89
CA ILE A 199 0.30 -20.08 29.70
C ILE A 199 -0.49 -21.20 30.39
N ILE A 200 -0.98 -20.94 31.60
CA ILE A 200 -1.81 -21.89 32.36
C ILE A 200 -3.09 -22.20 31.58
N GLU A 201 -3.78 -21.19 31.05
CA GLU A 201 -4.99 -21.35 30.25
C GLU A 201 -4.70 -22.15 28.97
N LEU A 202 -3.66 -21.77 28.21
CA LEU A 202 -3.28 -22.48 26.97
C LEU A 202 -3.02 -23.97 27.21
N ILE A 203 -2.27 -24.31 28.27
CA ILE A 203 -1.97 -25.71 28.62
C ILE A 203 -3.23 -26.42 29.08
N SER A 204 -4.06 -25.78 29.92
CA SER A 204 -5.31 -26.38 30.44
C SER A 204 -6.30 -26.70 29.31
N VAL A 205 -6.48 -25.78 28.37
CA VAL A 205 -7.32 -25.99 27.18
C VAL A 205 -6.77 -27.12 26.31
N ALA A 206 -5.44 -27.16 26.13
CA ALA A 206 -4.80 -28.22 25.37
C ALA A 206 -4.90 -29.58 26.07
N THR A 207 -4.72 -29.65 27.40
CA THR A 207 -4.92 -30.88 28.18
C THR A 207 -6.35 -31.38 28.04
N ASP A 208 -7.36 -30.51 28.16
CA ASP A 208 -8.76 -30.91 28.00
C ASP A 208 -9.04 -31.41 26.58
N THR A 209 -8.50 -30.73 25.57
CA THR A 209 -8.66 -31.13 24.16
C THR A 209 -7.98 -32.47 23.87
N GLN A 210 -6.77 -32.69 24.41
CA GLN A 210 -6.03 -33.94 24.26
C GLN A 210 -6.70 -35.08 25.06
N VAL A 211 -7.13 -34.84 26.31
CA VAL A 211 -7.83 -35.80 27.19
C VAL A 211 -9.19 -36.20 26.61
N MET A 212 -9.95 -35.28 26.00
CA MET A 212 -11.20 -35.62 25.30
C MET A 212 -10.98 -36.55 24.10
N LYS A 213 -9.79 -36.50 23.49
CA LYS A 213 -9.37 -37.43 22.43
C LYS A 213 -9.02 -38.82 22.98
N PHE A 214 -8.57 -38.91 24.24
CA PHE A 214 -8.25 -40.17 24.94
C PHE A 214 -9.45 -40.81 25.68
N LYS A 215 -10.39 -40.02 26.23
CA LYS A 215 -11.62 -40.50 26.90
C LYS A 215 -12.65 -41.15 25.98
N SER A 216 -12.42 -41.16 24.67
CA SER A 216 -13.23 -41.94 23.74
C SER A 216 -12.93 -43.45 23.79
N GLN A 217 -12.01 -43.92 24.66
CA GLN A 217 -11.55 -45.32 24.63
C GLN A 217 -11.40 -46.07 25.98
N GLU A 218 -11.66 -45.50 27.15
CA GLU A 218 -11.49 -46.28 28.41
C GLU A 218 -12.34 -45.74 29.57
N GLU A 219 -13.36 -46.50 30.00
CA GLU A 219 -13.98 -46.32 31.31
C GLU A 219 -14.67 -47.63 31.76
N LEU A 220 -14.09 -48.34 32.73
CA LEU A 220 -14.76 -49.24 33.69
C LEU A 220 -13.82 -49.57 34.87
N THR A 221 -14.18 -49.12 36.08
CA THR A 221 -14.50 -49.91 37.32
C THR A 221 -14.06 -49.22 38.63
N ASP A 222 -15.02 -49.12 39.56
CA ASP A 222 -14.93 -48.70 40.97
C ASP A 222 -14.43 -49.82 41.92
N GLU A 223 -13.99 -49.48 43.14
CA GLU A 223 -14.28 -50.28 44.35
C GLU A 223 -14.00 -49.53 45.69
N GLU A 224 -14.88 -49.79 46.67
CA GLU A 224 -14.99 -49.19 48.02
C GLU A 224 -14.25 -49.98 49.13
N ASP A 225 -14.16 -49.37 50.33
CA ASP A 225 -14.58 -49.88 51.66
C ASP A 225 -13.61 -49.89 52.88
N LYS A 226 -14.04 -49.09 53.89
CA LYS A 226 -14.30 -49.29 55.35
C LYS A 226 -13.24 -49.63 56.43
N GLU A 227 -13.42 -48.89 57.53
CA GLU A 227 -12.78 -48.90 58.87
C GLU A 227 -13.37 -49.90 59.88
N THR A 228 -12.69 -50.11 61.03
CA THR A 228 -13.29 -50.54 62.32
C THR A 228 -12.50 -50.03 63.56
N GLU A 229 -13.21 -49.67 64.65
CA GLU A 229 -12.74 -49.14 65.95
C GLU A 229 -12.99 -50.09 67.16
N ASN A 230 -12.32 -49.87 68.30
CA ASN A 230 -12.42 -50.62 69.56
C ASN A 230 -12.56 -49.70 70.80
N ASN A 231 -13.22 -50.19 71.86
CA ASN A 231 -14.06 -49.41 72.77
C ASN A 231 -13.55 -49.42 74.22
N GLY A 232 -13.06 -48.29 74.73
CA GLY A 232 -12.56 -48.15 76.13
C GLY A 232 -12.45 -46.71 76.64
N GLU A 233 -12.30 -45.74 75.73
CA GLU A 233 -12.37 -44.28 75.97
C GLU A 233 -13.82 -43.74 75.90
N ASN A 234 -14.80 -44.63 75.90
CA ASN A 234 -16.12 -44.46 75.29
C ASN A 234 -17.07 -43.45 75.98
N GLU A 235 -16.93 -43.18 77.29
CA GLU A 235 -17.82 -42.24 78.01
C GLU A 235 -17.37 -40.78 77.89
N THR A 236 -16.06 -40.51 78.02
CA THR A 236 -15.50 -39.17 77.76
C THR A 236 -15.58 -38.82 76.28
N ILE A 237 -15.30 -39.80 75.41
CA ILE A 237 -15.51 -39.68 73.97
C ILE A 237 -16.99 -39.45 73.66
N LYS A 238 -17.94 -40.09 74.34
CA LYS A 238 -19.38 -39.82 74.14
C LYS A 238 -19.77 -38.37 74.37
N LEU A 239 -19.28 -37.78 75.46
CA LEU A 239 -19.58 -36.39 75.82
C LEU A 239 -18.94 -35.41 74.84
N GLU A 240 -17.71 -35.71 74.40
CA GLU A 240 -17.02 -34.89 73.39
C GLU A 240 -17.64 -35.06 72.00
N ILE A 241 -18.08 -36.26 71.62
CA ILE A 241 -18.87 -36.54 70.42
C ILE A 241 -20.16 -35.73 70.44
N GLN A 242 -20.87 -35.68 71.57
CA GLN A 242 -22.12 -34.90 71.66
C GLN A 242 -21.85 -33.40 71.49
N ARG A 243 -20.79 -32.86 72.10
CA ARG A 243 -20.38 -31.46 71.89
C ARG A 243 -20.01 -31.17 70.44
N LEU A 244 -19.25 -32.07 69.83
CA LEU A 244 -18.88 -31.96 68.42
C LEU A 244 -20.12 -32.02 67.52
N GLN A 245 -21.11 -32.87 67.84
CA GLN A 245 -22.38 -32.94 67.12
C GLN A 245 -23.18 -31.63 67.23
N ASP A 246 -23.26 -31.05 68.43
CA ASP A 246 -23.97 -29.79 68.65
C ASP A 246 -23.27 -28.63 67.91
N LEU A 247 -21.93 -28.59 67.96
CA LEU A 247 -21.13 -27.58 67.25
C LEU A 247 -21.23 -27.75 65.73
N ASN A 248 -21.30 -29.00 65.25
CA ASN A 248 -21.50 -29.31 63.83
C ASN A 248 -22.90 -28.92 63.37
N ALA A 249 -23.93 -29.08 64.21
CA ALA A 249 -25.28 -28.62 63.91
C ALA A 249 -25.36 -27.08 63.82
N GLU A 250 -24.65 -26.36 64.70
CA GLU A 250 -24.52 -24.90 64.62
C GLU A 250 -23.77 -24.46 63.35
N LEU A 251 -22.70 -25.18 62.99
CA LEU A 251 -21.93 -24.94 61.77
C LEU A 251 -22.78 -25.16 60.51
N GLU A 252 -23.52 -26.26 60.44
CA GLU A 252 -24.44 -26.56 59.32
C GLU A 252 -25.52 -25.51 59.17
N LYS A 253 -26.05 -24.99 60.29
CA LYS A 253 -27.03 -23.89 60.28
C LYS A 253 -26.42 -22.58 59.75
N SER A 254 -25.19 -22.26 60.16
CA SER A 254 -24.46 -21.09 59.66
C SER A 254 -24.11 -21.22 58.18
N LEU A 255 -23.73 -22.42 57.74
CA LEU A 255 -23.45 -22.75 56.36
C LEU A 255 -24.71 -22.64 55.48
N ALA A 256 -25.85 -23.13 55.95
CA ALA A 256 -27.13 -23.00 55.26
C ALA A 256 -27.56 -21.53 55.12
N ALA A 257 -27.35 -20.71 56.16
CA ALA A 257 -27.61 -19.27 56.10
C ALA A 257 -26.72 -18.57 55.06
N SER A 258 -25.42 -18.87 55.06
CA SER A 258 -24.46 -18.29 54.10
C SER A 258 -24.76 -18.71 52.66
N LYS A 259 -25.14 -19.98 52.43
CA LYS A 259 -25.60 -20.48 51.11
C LYS A 259 -26.82 -19.70 50.60
N SER A 260 -27.82 -19.48 51.45
CA SER A 260 -29.01 -18.70 51.08
C SER A 260 -28.67 -17.24 50.72
N GLU A 261 -27.67 -16.65 51.37
CA GLU A 261 -27.21 -15.29 51.08
C GLU A 261 -26.45 -15.22 49.76
N ILE A 262 -25.62 -16.23 49.46
CA ILE A 262 -24.95 -16.40 48.16
C ILE A 262 -25.98 -16.53 47.04
N ASP A 263 -27.02 -17.36 47.21
CA ASP A 263 -28.06 -17.54 46.19
C ASP A 263 -28.77 -16.22 45.84
N LYS A 264 -29.10 -15.41 46.86
CA LYS A 264 -29.70 -14.07 46.66
C LYS A 264 -28.75 -13.11 45.93
N LEU A 265 -27.46 -13.13 46.27
CA LEU A 265 -26.46 -12.31 45.60
C LEU A 265 -26.27 -12.74 44.15
N GLN A 266 -26.23 -14.04 43.87
CA GLN A 266 -26.14 -14.58 42.51
C GLN A 266 -27.35 -14.17 41.65
N GLU A 267 -28.56 -14.20 42.21
CA GLU A 267 -29.77 -13.76 41.52
C GLU A 267 -29.73 -12.25 41.20
N THR A 268 -29.26 -11.44 42.15
CA THR A 268 -29.11 -9.99 41.98
C THR A 268 -28.08 -9.65 40.89
N VAL A 269 -26.92 -10.33 40.90
CA VAL A 269 -25.87 -10.18 39.88
C VAL A 269 -26.37 -10.61 38.50
N SER A 270 -27.13 -11.71 38.42
CA SER A 270 -27.74 -12.19 37.18
C SER A 270 -28.71 -11.17 36.59
N PHE A 271 -29.49 -10.50 37.42
CA PHE A 271 -30.40 -9.42 36.99
C PHE A 271 -29.64 -8.20 36.46
N GLN A 272 -28.66 -7.69 37.22
CA GLN A 272 -27.84 -6.53 36.81
C GLN A 272 -27.05 -6.79 35.53
N LYS A 273 -26.55 -8.02 35.34
CA LYS A 273 -25.87 -8.41 34.11
C LYS A 273 -26.79 -8.31 32.88
N LYS A 274 -28.03 -8.78 33.00
CA LYS A 274 -29.01 -8.69 31.90
C LYS A 274 -29.40 -7.26 31.56
N GLU A 275 -29.54 -6.41 32.58
CA GLU A 275 -29.86 -4.99 32.40
C GLU A 275 -28.74 -4.25 31.67
N THR A 276 -27.49 -4.42 32.11
CA THR A 276 -26.31 -3.82 31.47
C THR A 276 -26.06 -4.34 30.06
N GLU A 277 -26.31 -5.63 29.79
CA GLU A 277 -26.25 -6.19 28.43
C GLU A 277 -27.30 -5.57 27.50
N ALA A 278 -28.52 -5.30 27.99
CA ALA A 278 -29.58 -4.66 27.22
C ALA A 278 -29.26 -3.19 26.87
N GLU A 279 -28.70 -2.44 27.82
CA GLU A 279 -28.24 -1.06 27.61
C GLU A 279 -27.10 -1.02 26.60
N LEU A 280 -26.11 -1.91 26.72
CA LEU A 280 -25.00 -2.02 25.79
C LEU A 280 -25.49 -2.32 24.36
N GLN A 281 -26.46 -3.22 24.23
CA GLN A 281 -27.03 -3.57 22.92
C GLN A 281 -27.79 -2.39 22.28
N THR A 282 -28.42 -1.55 23.10
CA THR A 282 -29.08 -0.32 22.64
C THR A 282 -28.07 0.71 22.16
N CYS A 283 -26.99 0.94 22.92
CA CYS A 283 -25.89 1.82 22.52
C CYS A 283 -25.23 1.36 21.21
N LYS A 284 -24.99 0.05 21.04
CA LYS A 284 -24.43 -0.51 19.79
C LYS A 284 -25.31 -0.21 18.57
N LYS A 285 -26.64 -0.35 18.71
CA LYS A 285 -27.59 -0.03 17.63
C LYS A 285 -27.54 1.46 17.26
N GLN A 286 -27.51 2.35 18.25
CA GLN A 286 -27.42 3.79 18.01
C GLN A 286 -26.10 4.18 17.34
N LEU A 287 -24.99 3.58 17.77
CA LEU A 287 -23.68 3.82 17.18
C LEU A 287 -23.63 3.40 15.70
N ASN A 288 -24.14 2.21 15.37
CA ASN A 288 -24.21 1.74 13.99
C ASN A 288 -25.09 2.64 13.10
N ALA A 289 -26.21 3.14 13.63
CA ALA A 289 -27.06 4.09 12.92
C ALA A 289 -26.32 5.41 12.63
N SER A 290 -25.52 5.91 13.60
CA SER A 290 -24.69 7.09 13.41
C SER A 290 -23.60 6.88 12.35
N TYR A 291 -22.97 5.71 12.31
CA TYR A 291 -21.97 5.39 11.29
C TYR A 291 -22.56 5.37 9.88
N LEU A 292 -23.75 4.79 9.71
CA LEU A 292 -24.43 4.73 8.42
C LEU A 292 -24.82 6.14 7.92
N GLU A 293 -25.23 7.04 8.81
CA GLU A 293 -25.55 8.42 8.44
C GLU A 293 -24.30 9.21 8.03
N ASN A 294 -23.17 9.01 8.73
CA ASN A 294 -21.89 9.62 8.34
C ASN A 294 -21.46 9.17 6.95
N GLU A 295 -21.59 7.88 6.63
CA GLU A 295 -21.28 7.35 5.30
C GLU A 295 -22.20 7.94 4.21
N ARG A 296 -23.47 8.21 4.57
CA ARG A 296 -24.43 8.90 3.70
C ARG A 296 -24.02 10.35 3.45
N LEU A 297 -23.54 11.05 4.47
CA LEU A 297 -23.04 12.43 4.36
C LEU A 297 -21.76 12.51 3.53
N ASP A 298 -20.82 11.57 3.69
CA ASP A 298 -19.58 11.51 2.89
C ASP A 298 -19.89 11.37 1.40
N ARG A 299 -20.86 10.52 1.02
CA ARG A 299 -21.31 10.41 -0.38
C ARG A 299 -21.88 11.72 -0.93
N VAL A 300 -22.63 12.47 -0.11
CA VAL A 300 -23.20 13.77 -0.52
C VAL A 300 -22.10 14.82 -0.66
N LEU A 301 -21.12 14.83 0.24
CA LEU A 301 -19.97 15.71 0.17
C LEU A 301 -19.13 15.45 -1.09
N GLU A 302 -18.87 14.19 -1.43
CA GLU A 302 -18.06 13.85 -2.59
C GLU A 302 -18.76 14.27 -3.90
N LYS A 303 -20.08 14.03 -4.00
CA LYS A 303 -20.87 14.52 -5.14
C LYS A 303 -20.83 16.04 -5.27
N THR A 304 -20.97 16.75 -4.14
CA THR A 304 -20.94 18.23 -4.13
C THR A 304 -19.56 18.74 -4.54
N ARG A 305 -18.48 18.05 -4.15
CA ARG A 305 -17.10 18.36 -4.55
C ARG A 305 -16.90 18.16 -6.05
N ASP A 306 -17.43 17.08 -6.62
CA ASP A 306 -17.37 16.84 -8.06
C ASP A 306 -18.12 17.92 -8.85
N ASP A 307 -19.34 18.26 -8.41
CA ASP A 307 -20.13 19.34 -9.02
C ASP A 307 -19.37 20.69 -8.96
N SER A 308 -18.73 20.98 -7.82
CA SER A 308 -17.89 22.18 -7.66
C SER A 308 -16.66 22.16 -8.58
N ARG A 309 -15.99 21.01 -8.75
CA ARG A 309 -14.85 20.85 -9.67
C ARG A 309 -15.26 21.08 -11.13
N VAL A 310 -16.42 20.58 -11.54
CA VAL A 310 -16.95 20.82 -12.89
C VAL A 310 -17.22 22.32 -13.11
N LEU A 311 -17.77 23.01 -12.12
CA LEU A 311 -17.97 24.46 -12.19
C LEU A 311 -16.63 25.21 -12.24
N GLN A 312 -15.63 24.81 -11.46
CA GLN A 312 -14.31 25.43 -11.45
C GLN A 312 -13.59 25.29 -12.80
N ASN A 313 -13.69 24.14 -13.45
CA ASN A 313 -13.13 23.92 -14.79
C ASN A 313 -13.83 24.81 -15.83
N LYS A 314 -15.16 24.99 -15.74
CA LYS A 314 -15.89 25.92 -16.61
C LYS A 314 -15.46 27.36 -16.41
N ILE A 315 -15.25 27.78 -15.15
CA ILE A 315 -14.74 29.12 -14.84
C ILE A 315 -13.35 29.31 -15.44
N SER A 316 -12.44 28.34 -15.25
CA SER A 316 -11.08 28.40 -15.78
C SER A 316 -11.06 28.51 -17.32
N SER A 317 -11.94 27.75 -18.01
CA SER A 317 -12.10 27.85 -19.46
C SER A 317 -12.62 29.22 -19.90
N LEU A 318 -13.59 29.78 -19.18
CA LEU A 318 -14.10 31.13 -19.46
C LEU A 318 -13.02 32.20 -19.24
N GLU A 319 -12.23 32.10 -18.19
CA GLU A 319 -11.13 33.02 -17.91
C GLU A 319 -10.06 32.99 -19.00
N ALA A 320 -9.69 31.80 -19.50
CA ALA A 320 -8.77 31.65 -20.62
C ALA A 320 -9.31 32.31 -21.91
N ASN A 321 -10.60 32.12 -22.20
CA ASN A 321 -11.24 32.75 -23.36
C ASN A 321 -11.25 34.28 -23.23
N ILE A 322 -11.54 34.83 -22.04
CA ILE A 322 -11.49 36.28 -21.79
C ILE A 322 -10.08 36.83 -21.99
N LEU A 323 -9.04 36.10 -21.54
CA LEU A 323 -7.65 36.53 -21.72
C LEU A 323 -7.25 36.55 -23.20
N SER A 324 -7.65 35.53 -23.96
CA SER A 324 -7.42 35.47 -25.41
C SER A 324 -8.06 36.66 -26.13
N LEU A 325 -9.33 36.93 -25.83
CA LEU A 325 -10.06 38.06 -26.43
C LEU A 325 -9.43 39.42 -26.07
N LYS A 326 -8.95 39.59 -24.83
CA LYS A 326 -8.23 40.81 -24.43
C LYS A 326 -6.92 40.98 -25.19
N ASN A 327 -6.16 39.92 -25.39
CA ASN A 327 -4.92 39.97 -26.15
C ASN A 327 -5.18 40.32 -27.62
N GLU A 328 -6.21 39.73 -28.22
CA GLU A 328 -6.64 40.02 -29.58
C GLU A 328 -7.07 41.50 -29.72
N GLN A 329 -7.78 42.04 -28.73
CA GLN A 329 -8.12 43.46 -28.68
C GLN A 329 -6.87 44.35 -28.63
N ILE A 330 -5.89 44.04 -27.78
CA ILE A 330 -4.64 44.81 -27.67
C ILE A 330 -3.86 44.81 -29.01
N ILE A 331 -3.79 43.65 -29.68
CA ILE A 331 -3.13 43.54 -30.98
C ILE A 331 -3.84 44.41 -32.01
N ASN A 332 -5.17 44.36 -32.06
CA ASN A 332 -5.97 45.17 -32.98
C ASN A 332 -5.79 46.67 -32.74
N GLU A 333 -5.75 47.10 -31.47
CA GLU A 333 -5.48 48.50 -31.10
C GLU A 333 -4.07 48.94 -31.52
N LYS A 334 -3.06 48.09 -31.35
CA LYS A 334 -1.68 48.39 -31.77
C LYS A 334 -1.54 48.52 -33.29
N ILE A 335 -2.14 47.59 -34.05
CA ILE A 335 -2.15 47.65 -35.52
C ILE A 335 -2.83 48.94 -35.98
N LEU A 336 -3.95 49.33 -35.35
CA LEU A 336 -4.65 50.57 -35.69
C LEU A 336 -3.77 51.80 -35.45
N LEU A 337 -3.00 51.83 -34.36
CA LEU A 337 -2.07 52.92 -34.07
C LEU A 337 -0.96 53.01 -35.11
N GLU A 338 -0.30 51.90 -35.44
CA GLU A 338 0.76 51.85 -36.46
C GLU A 338 0.24 52.31 -37.83
N ARG A 339 -0.95 51.86 -38.23
CA ARG A 339 -1.59 52.32 -39.48
C ARG A 339 -1.93 53.80 -39.47
N THR A 340 -2.30 54.34 -38.32
CA THR A 340 -2.58 55.78 -38.18
C THR A 340 -1.31 56.62 -38.33
N GLU A 341 -0.19 56.16 -37.77
CA GLU A 341 1.13 56.79 -37.92
C GLU A 341 1.62 56.74 -39.38
N GLU A 342 1.48 55.59 -40.05
CA GLU A 342 1.81 55.44 -41.48
C GLU A 342 1.01 56.43 -42.34
N ILE A 343 -0.30 56.55 -42.11
CA ILE A 343 -1.16 57.49 -42.82
C ILE A 343 -0.71 58.93 -42.57
N ALA A 344 -0.34 59.30 -41.34
CA ALA A 344 0.14 60.65 -41.02
C ALA A 344 1.44 60.99 -41.78
N ILE A 345 2.40 60.07 -41.83
CA ILE A 345 3.65 60.25 -42.59
C ILE A 345 3.36 60.38 -44.09
N LEU A 346 2.47 59.55 -44.63
CA LEU A 346 2.08 59.63 -46.04
C LEU A 346 1.35 60.94 -46.35
N GLN A 347 0.49 61.43 -45.46
CA GLN A 347 -0.16 62.73 -45.59
C GLN A 347 0.87 63.87 -45.62
N GLU A 348 1.86 63.85 -44.73
CA GLU A 348 2.95 64.85 -44.73
C GLU A 348 3.78 64.82 -46.02
N LYS A 349 4.17 63.62 -46.47
CA LYS A 349 4.87 63.43 -47.75
C LYS A 349 4.02 63.92 -48.92
N LEU A 350 2.73 63.65 -48.93
CA LEU A 350 1.80 64.11 -49.97
C LEU A 350 1.68 65.63 -49.98
N SER A 351 1.61 66.27 -48.81
CA SER A 351 1.65 67.73 -48.69
C SER A 351 2.96 68.31 -49.23
N SER A 352 4.11 67.70 -48.90
CA SER A 352 5.42 68.12 -49.43
C SER A 352 5.52 67.94 -50.95
N LEU A 353 5.04 66.82 -51.50
CA LEU A 353 5.02 66.55 -52.94
C LEU A 353 4.09 67.51 -53.67
N SER A 354 2.93 67.85 -53.08
CA SER A 354 1.99 68.82 -53.63
C SER A 354 2.63 70.21 -53.77
N VAL A 355 3.44 70.62 -52.78
CA VAL A 355 4.22 71.87 -52.85
C VAL A 355 5.28 71.82 -53.97
N GLN A 356 6.00 70.70 -54.12
CA GLN A 356 7.01 70.54 -55.18
C GLN A 356 6.41 70.48 -56.60
N LEU A 357 5.19 69.96 -56.73
CA LEU A 357 4.47 69.85 -58.00
C LEU A 357 4.03 71.23 -58.54
N ILE A 358 3.77 72.20 -57.65
CA ILE A 358 3.45 73.58 -57.99
C ILE A 358 4.66 74.29 -58.63
N ASP A 359 5.89 73.94 -58.25
CA ASP A 359 7.12 74.60 -58.71
C ASP A 359 7.74 73.98 -59.99
N GLN A 360 7.61 72.67 -60.24
CA GLN A 360 8.27 71.97 -61.38
C GLN A 360 7.48 70.74 -61.91
N PRO A 361 6.34 70.92 -62.60
CA PRO A 361 5.46 69.81 -62.98
C PRO A 361 6.03 68.82 -64.03
N SER A 362 6.91 69.27 -64.92
CA SER A 362 7.41 68.46 -66.07
C SER A 362 8.45 67.39 -65.71
N ARG A 363 9.02 67.39 -64.50
CA ARG A 363 10.04 66.41 -64.06
C ARG A 363 9.52 65.35 -63.09
N ILE A 364 8.38 65.57 -62.43
CA ILE A 364 7.96 64.79 -61.25
C ILE A 364 6.99 63.66 -61.62
N VAL A 365 6.10 63.88 -62.60
CA VAL A 365 5.08 62.90 -63.03
C VAL A 365 5.65 61.51 -63.38
N PRO A 366 6.79 61.37 -64.09
CA PRO A 366 7.35 60.05 -64.40
C PRO A 366 7.99 59.34 -63.19
N ARG A 367 8.43 60.10 -62.16
CA ARG A 367 9.05 59.54 -60.95
C ARG A 367 8.02 58.92 -60.01
N ILE A 368 6.82 59.49 -59.94
CA ILE A 368 5.72 59.00 -59.09
C ILE A 368 5.29 57.58 -59.54
N ASN A 369 5.12 57.35 -60.84
CA ASN A 369 4.74 56.04 -61.38
C ASN A 369 5.76 54.93 -61.11
N LYS A 370 7.04 55.28 -60.95
CA LYS A 370 8.12 54.31 -60.69
C LYS A 370 8.25 53.99 -59.20
N PHE A 371 7.93 54.95 -58.34
CA PHE A 371 7.98 54.79 -56.88
C PHE A 371 6.84 53.89 -56.37
N THR A 372 5.62 54.07 -56.90
CA THR A 372 4.45 53.26 -56.51
C THR A 372 4.58 51.78 -56.85
N GLN A 373 5.28 51.43 -57.94
CA GLN A 373 5.59 50.02 -58.25
C GLN A 373 6.66 49.42 -57.34
N SER A 374 7.67 50.21 -56.95
CA SER A 374 8.76 49.72 -56.09
C SER A 374 8.28 49.42 -54.68
N GLU A 375 7.44 50.29 -54.13
CA GLU A 375 6.94 50.17 -52.74
C GLU A 375 6.07 48.91 -52.57
N ALA A 376 5.19 48.63 -53.54
CA ALA A 376 4.35 47.43 -53.57
C ALA A 376 5.12 46.09 -53.58
N ILE A 377 6.31 46.07 -54.19
CA ILE A 377 7.16 44.87 -54.26
C ILE A 377 7.84 44.61 -52.90
N THR A 378 8.35 45.66 -52.25
CA THR A 378 8.99 45.55 -50.93
C THR A 378 8.05 45.06 -49.83
N THR A 379 6.78 45.50 -49.84
CA THR A 379 5.80 45.10 -48.81
C THR A 379 5.41 43.61 -48.93
N MET A 380 5.41 43.06 -50.16
CA MET A 380 5.19 41.63 -50.38
C MET A 380 6.39 40.80 -49.91
N ASP A 381 7.63 41.24 -50.18
CA ASP A 381 8.85 40.55 -49.76
C ASP A 381 9.00 40.47 -48.24
N GLN A 382 8.69 41.56 -47.52
CA GLN A 382 8.71 41.59 -46.05
C GLN A 382 7.65 40.66 -45.42
N SER A 383 6.50 40.49 -46.08
CA SER A 383 5.44 39.59 -45.63
C SER A 383 5.82 38.11 -45.83
N VAL A 384 6.52 37.80 -46.93
CA VAL A 384 7.03 36.45 -47.23
C VAL A 384 8.17 36.06 -46.26
N GLN A 385 9.10 36.97 -45.99
CA GLN A 385 10.17 36.74 -45.00
C GLN A 385 9.65 36.53 -43.57
N SER A 386 8.57 37.21 -43.19
CA SER A 386 7.95 37.05 -41.87
C SER A 386 7.27 35.68 -41.71
N MET A 387 6.82 35.04 -42.79
CA MET A 387 6.28 33.67 -42.77
C MET A 387 7.36 32.59 -42.69
N GLU A 388 8.55 32.84 -43.23
CA GLU A 388 9.64 31.85 -43.32
C GLU A 388 10.39 31.67 -41.98
N ILE A 389 10.36 32.67 -41.09
CA ILE A 389 10.99 32.63 -39.76
C ILE A 389 10.18 31.79 -38.74
N LEU A 390 8.89 31.55 -38.96
CA LEU A 390 8.01 30.83 -38.01
C LEU A 390 8.11 29.29 -38.08
N LEU A 391 8.71 28.73 -39.13
CA LEU A 391 8.81 27.27 -39.33
C LEU A 391 9.82 26.56 -38.39
N PRO A 392 10.98 27.14 -38.02
CA PRO A 392 11.92 26.52 -37.07
C PRO A 392 11.54 26.69 -35.58
N GLU A 393 10.63 27.61 -35.23
CA GLU A 393 10.18 27.84 -33.85
C GLU A 393 9.20 26.76 -33.36
N ILE A 394 8.40 26.18 -34.28
CA ILE A 394 7.40 25.15 -33.97
C ILE A 394 8.10 23.84 -33.57
N ASP A 395 9.18 23.47 -34.25
CA ASP A 395 9.92 22.22 -34.01
C ASP A 395 10.72 22.25 -32.68
N ARG A 396 11.21 23.44 -32.30
CA ARG A 396 11.91 23.65 -31.01
C ARG A 396 10.98 23.61 -29.79
N ASN A 397 9.72 23.99 -29.97
CA ASN A 397 8.71 23.93 -28.92
C ASN A 397 8.09 22.53 -28.78
N GLN A 398 8.02 21.75 -29.87
CA GLN A 398 7.49 20.39 -29.83
C GLN A 398 8.38 19.43 -29.00
N MET A 399 9.71 19.64 -28.99
CA MET A 399 10.65 18.91 -28.13
C MET A 399 10.65 19.36 -26.65
N LYS A 400 10.00 20.48 -26.31
CA LYS A 400 9.91 21.03 -24.94
C LYS A 400 8.57 20.74 -24.25
N ILE A 401 7.58 20.24 -25.00
CA ILE A 401 6.21 19.98 -24.52
C ILE A 401 6.06 18.61 -23.83
N GLU A 402 6.94 17.62 -24.08
CA GLU A 402 6.84 16.26 -23.51
C GLU A 402 7.16 16.13 -22.00
N GLY A 403 7.33 17.24 -21.27
CA GLY A 403 7.67 17.22 -19.84
C GLY A 403 7.08 18.34 -18.97
N MET A 404 6.20 19.19 -19.53
CA MET A 404 5.55 20.26 -18.76
C MET A 404 4.32 19.73 -18.02
N LEU A 405 4.34 19.88 -16.71
CA LEU A 405 3.19 19.64 -15.85
C LEU A 405 2.31 20.89 -15.85
N THR A 406 1.00 20.67 -15.94
CA THR A 406 -0.01 21.72 -15.83
C THR A 406 -0.81 21.54 -14.54
N ILE A 407 -1.69 22.49 -14.23
CA ILE A 407 -2.60 22.38 -13.09
C ILE A 407 -3.49 21.12 -13.13
N GLU A 408 -3.71 20.56 -14.33
CA GLU A 408 -4.49 19.32 -14.52
C GLU A 408 -3.80 18.11 -13.87
N ASN A 409 -2.47 18.15 -13.74
CA ASN A 409 -1.67 17.08 -13.13
C ASN A 409 -1.59 17.21 -11.60
N LEU A 410 -2.32 18.14 -10.97
CA LEU A 410 -2.24 18.38 -9.53
C LEU A 410 -2.49 17.11 -8.71
N ILE A 411 -3.53 16.35 -9.04
CA ILE A 411 -3.86 15.12 -8.33
C ILE A 411 -2.74 14.08 -8.51
N ASP A 412 -2.26 13.89 -9.73
CA ASP A 412 -1.21 12.92 -10.05
C ASP A 412 0.09 13.23 -9.29
N VAL A 413 0.47 14.52 -9.23
CA VAL A 413 1.66 14.99 -8.51
C VAL A 413 1.49 14.82 -7.00
N LEU A 414 0.31 15.11 -6.44
CA LEU A 414 0.04 14.92 -5.02
C LEU A 414 0.08 13.44 -4.62
N ASP A 415 -0.55 12.57 -5.41
CA ASP A 415 -0.53 11.12 -5.17
C ASP A 415 0.88 10.54 -5.33
N LEU A 416 1.66 11.07 -6.26
CA LEU A 416 3.06 10.69 -6.44
C LEU A 416 3.92 11.12 -5.25
N LEU A 417 3.77 12.35 -4.75
CA LEU A 417 4.47 12.83 -3.55
C LEU A 417 4.09 12.02 -2.30
N LYS A 418 2.82 11.61 -2.20
CA LYS A 418 2.33 10.72 -1.15
C LYS A 418 2.96 9.32 -1.24
N ARG A 419 3.05 8.74 -2.44
CA ARG A 419 3.75 7.46 -2.69
C ARG A 419 5.25 7.55 -2.40
N CYS A 420 5.85 8.72 -2.65
CA CYS A 420 7.24 9.01 -2.30
C CYS A 420 7.47 9.21 -0.79
N SER A 421 6.40 9.23 0.02
CA SER A 421 6.42 9.43 1.47
C SER A 421 6.94 10.81 1.89
N PHE A 422 6.69 11.85 1.07
CA PHE A 422 7.10 13.22 1.39
C PHE A 422 6.32 13.80 2.59
N PRO A 423 6.98 14.45 3.57
CA PRO A 423 6.30 15.01 4.74
C PRO A 423 5.59 16.34 4.42
N GLU A 424 4.26 16.33 4.35
CA GLU A 424 3.39 17.50 4.04
C GLU A 424 3.68 18.74 4.91
N ARG A 425 4.16 18.57 6.15
CA ARG A 425 4.50 19.70 7.05
C ARG A 425 5.65 20.58 6.54
N ARG A 426 6.51 20.06 5.65
CA ARG A 426 7.65 20.79 5.06
C ARG A 426 7.27 21.56 3.79
N TRP A 427 5.98 21.72 3.48
CA TRP A 427 5.51 22.38 2.27
C TRP A 427 6.07 23.80 2.06
N LYS A 428 6.26 24.60 3.12
CA LYS A 428 6.82 25.96 2.99
C LYS A 428 8.25 25.94 2.46
N GLU A 429 9.06 25.01 2.95
CA GLU A 429 10.44 24.85 2.51
C GLU A 429 10.49 24.37 1.06
N LEU A 430 9.61 23.43 0.69
CA LEU A 430 9.46 22.96 -0.68
C LEU A 430 9.03 24.09 -1.62
N GLY A 431 8.02 24.88 -1.25
CA GLY A 431 7.56 26.02 -2.04
C GLY A 431 8.67 27.03 -2.34
N LEU A 432 9.51 27.35 -1.35
CA LEU A 432 10.68 28.22 -1.56
C LEU A 432 11.68 27.64 -2.55
N ARG A 433 11.96 26.33 -2.48
CA ARG A 433 12.88 25.65 -3.40
C ARG A 433 12.34 25.59 -4.83
N LEU A 434 11.02 25.44 -4.97
CA LEU A 434 10.31 25.45 -6.25
C LEU A 434 10.18 26.84 -6.87
N GLY A 435 10.55 27.91 -6.15
CA GLY A 435 10.59 29.29 -6.68
C GLY A 435 9.43 30.18 -6.24
N LEU A 436 8.59 29.75 -5.29
CA LEU A 436 7.55 30.58 -4.71
C LEU A 436 8.13 31.61 -3.74
N HIS A 437 7.57 32.81 -3.71
CA HIS A 437 8.01 33.88 -2.81
C HIS A 437 7.44 33.68 -1.41
N LYS A 438 8.16 34.20 -0.41
CA LYS A 438 7.73 34.15 1.00
C LYS A 438 6.34 34.78 1.21
N ASN A 439 6.05 35.89 0.53
CA ASN A 439 4.75 36.56 0.61
C ASN A 439 3.60 35.64 0.15
N THR A 440 3.82 34.87 -0.92
CA THR A 440 2.86 33.88 -1.44
C THR A 440 2.61 32.78 -0.41
N LEU A 441 3.65 32.26 0.23
CA LEU A 441 3.54 31.20 1.25
C LEU A 441 2.87 31.69 2.55
N ASP A 442 3.15 32.93 2.95
CA ASP A 442 2.53 33.54 4.12
C ASP A 442 1.03 33.81 3.88
N ALA A 443 0.65 34.23 2.66
CA ALA A 443 -0.75 34.35 2.25
C ALA A 443 -1.49 33.00 2.27
N ILE A 444 -0.86 31.91 1.79
CA ILE A 444 -1.45 30.56 1.85
C ILE A 444 -1.72 30.15 3.31
N THR A 445 -0.81 30.48 4.23
CA THR A 445 -0.93 30.18 5.66
C THR A 445 -2.08 30.92 6.33
N GLN A 446 -2.35 32.17 5.89
CA GLN A 446 -3.45 32.97 6.44
C GLN A 446 -4.82 32.53 5.92
N ASN A 447 -4.87 31.99 4.69
CA ASN A 447 -6.11 31.60 4.04
C ASN A 447 -6.59 30.19 4.40
N HIS A 448 -5.74 29.35 5.00
CA HIS A 448 -6.06 27.95 5.30
C HIS A 448 -5.65 27.57 6.72
N SER A 449 -6.55 26.89 7.44
CA SER A 449 -6.33 26.45 8.82
C SER A 449 -5.61 25.10 8.91
N ASN A 450 -5.59 24.30 7.85
CA ASN A 450 -5.01 22.95 7.82
C ASN A 450 -3.72 22.90 6.98
N VAL A 451 -2.73 22.15 7.46
CA VAL A 451 -1.45 21.91 6.78
C VAL A 451 -1.65 21.23 5.43
N LYS A 452 -2.64 20.33 5.30
CA LYS A 452 -2.97 19.65 4.05
C LYS A 452 -3.40 20.61 2.97
N ASP A 453 -4.32 21.51 3.31
CA ASP A 453 -4.86 22.49 2.36
C ASP A 453 -3.77 23.48 1.94
N CYS A 454 -2.89 23.87 2.87
CA CYS A 454 -1.72 24.68 2.56
C CYS A 454 -0.75 23.97 1.60
N PHE A 455 -0.54 22.66 1.77
CA PHE A 455 0.32 21.87 0.90
C PHE A 455 -0.27 21.73 -0.52
N ILE A 456 -1.57 21.47 -0.62
CA ILE A 456 -2.28 21.39 -1.91
C ILE A 456 -2.18 22.73 -2.66
N GLU A 457 -2.48 23.84 -1.98
CA GLU A 457 -2.39 25.19 -2.58
C GLU A 457 -0.95 25.53 -2.99
N CYS A 458 0.05 25.11 -2.21
CA CYS A 458 1.46 25.30 -2.56
C CYS A 458 1.83 24.61 -3.89
N ILE A 459 1.40 23.35 -4.08
CA ILE A 459 1.66 22.61 -5.32
C ILE A 459 0.85 23.21 -6.48
N ALA A 460 -0.39 23.64 -6.25
CA ALA A 460 -1.21 24.30 -7.26
C ALA A 460 -0.55 25.59 -7.77
N ARG A 461 0.03 26.40 -6.87
CA ARG A 461 0.77 27.63 -7.22
C ARG A 461 2.03 27.34 -8.04
N TRP A 462 2.74 26.26 -7.72
CA TRP A 462 3.89 25.81 -8.51
C TRP A 462 3.49 25.33 -9.91
N LEU A 463 2.44 24.50 -10.04
CA LEU A 463 1.93 24.04 -11.33
C LEU A 463 1.35 25.16 -12.19
N SER A 464 0.84 26.21 -11.55
CA SER A 464 0.40 27.45 -12.22
C SER A 464 1.55 28.37 -12.61
N ARG A 465 2.80 27.95 -12.37
CA ARG A 465 4.03 28.70 -12.68
C ARG A 465 4.08 30.10 -12.05
N ALA A 466 3.58 30.23 -10.82
CA ALA A 466 3.59 31.51 -10.10
C ALA A 466 5.02 31.96 -9.75
N ASP A 467 5.18 33.24 -9.45
CA ASP A 467 6.44 33.83 -8.95
C ASP A 467 7.65 33.50 -9.85
N ASN A 468 8.69 32.87 -9.30
CA ASN A 468 9.96 32.60 -9.97
C ASN A 468 10.11 31.12 -10.38
N VAL A 469 9.01 30.37 -10.51
CA VAL A 469 9.02 28.93 -10.86
C VAL A 469 9.77 28.66 -12.17
N ASP A 470 9.63 29.54 -13.15
CA ASP A 470 10.29 29.41 -14.46
C ASP A 470 11.81 29.54 -14.36
N SER A 471 12.30 30.36 -13.43
CA SER A 471 13.73 30.50 -13.14
C SER A 471 14.33 29.27 -12.45
N LYS A 472 13.48 28.37 -11.93
CA LYS A 472 13.84 27.11 -11.27
C LYS A 472 13.61 25.87 -12.14
N GLY A 473 13.47 26.05 -13.46
CA GLY A 473 13.26 24.94 -14.40
C GLY A 473 11.79 24.68 -14.74
N GLY A 474 10.87 25.53 -14.29
CA GLY A 474 9.43 25.44 -14.57
C GLY A 474 8.71 24.34 -13.77
N ALA A 475 7.44 24.11 -14.08
CA ALA A 475 6.67 23.01 -13.50
C ALA A 475 6.97 21.69 -14.23
N THR A 476 8.03 20.99 -13.81
CA THR A 476 8.46 19.71 -14.42
C THR A 476 8.80 18.70 -13.32
N PHE A 477 8.78 17.41 -13.64
CA PHE A 477 9.24 16.40 -12.68
C PHE A 477 10.72 16.57 -12.30
N ASP A 478 11.54 17.13 -13.21
CA ASP A 478 12.96 17.36 -12.97
C ASP A 478 13.19 18.49 -11.95
N SER A 479 12.47 19.62 -12.08
CA SER A 479 12.56 20.69 -11.10
C SER A 479 12.01 20.29 -9.72
N LEU A 480 11.02 19.39 -9.69
CA LEU A 480 10.52 18.80 -8.45
C LEU A 480 11.56 17.86 -7.80
N SER A 481 12.20 16.99 -8.59
CA SER A 481 13.27 16.10 -8.14
C SER A 481 14.45 16.89 -7.57
N ASP A 482 14.87 17.95 -8.26
CA ASP A 482 15.95 18.84 -7.82
C ASP A 482 15.59 19.60 -6.54
N ALA A 483 14.35 20.07 -6.42
CA ALA A 483 13.88 20.71 -5.20
C ALA A 483 13.92 19.75 -3.99
N LEU A 484 13.49 18.50 -4.17
CA LEU A 484 13.54 17.47 -3.13
C LEU A 484 14.98 17.12 -2.73
N LYS A 485 15.89 16.95 -3.70
CA LYS A 485 17.33 16.74 -3.45
C LYS A 485 17.93 17.91 -2.66
N SER A 486 17.57 19.15 -3.00
CA SER A 486 18.04 20.36 -2.29
C SER A 486 17.54 20.48 -0.83
N MET A 487 16.52 19.71 -0.46
CA MET A 487 15.96 19.63 0.90
C MET A 487 16.48 18.42 1.69
N ASN A 488 17.44 17.67 1.14
CA ASN A 488 17.93 16.36 1.61
C ASN A 488 16.86 15.25 1.64
N GLU A 489 15.76 15.40 0.88
CA GLU A 489 14.74 14.35 0.71
C GLU A 489 15.13 13.38 -0.43
N ASN A 490 16.36 12.87 -0.39
CA ASN A 490 16.94 12.05 -1.46
C ASN A 490 16.13 10.77 -1.72
N VAL A 491 15.56 10.16 -0.67
CA VAL A 491 14.72 8.97 -0.80
C VAL A 491 13.42 9.26 -1.58
N ALA A 492 12.82 10.43 -1.38
CA ALA A 492 11.63 10.85 -2.10
C ALA A 492 11.96 11.17 -3.56
N ALA A 493 13.11 11.83 -3.80
CA ALA A 493 13.58 12.14 -5.14
C ALA A 493 13.96 10.88 -5.95
N ASP A 494 14.66 9.91 -5.36
CA ASP A 494 15.04 8.67 -6.03
C ASP A 494 13.81 7.82 -6.40
N LYS A 495 12.78 7.79 -5.53
CA LYS A 495 11.50 7.15 -5.83
C LYS A 495 10.74 7.87 -6.95
N LEU A 496 10.76 9.20 -6.95
CA LEU A 496 10.15 10.03 -7.99
C LEU A 496 10.79 9.72 -9.37
N ASP A 497 12.12 9.66 -9.42
CA ASP A 497 12.88 9.35 -10.62
C ASP A 497 12.57 7.90 -11.10
N GLN A 498 12.45 6.93 -10.19
CA GLN A 498 12.05 5.55 -10.52
C GLN A 498 10.63 5.45 -11.10
N GLU A 499 9.66 6.15 -10.54
CA GLU A 499 8.28 6.15 -11.03
C GLU A 499 8.17 6.81 -12.41
N LYS A 500 8.96 7.88 -12.66
CA LYS A 500 9.12 8.48 -14.00
C LYS A 500 9.64 7.45 -15.02
N HIS A 501 10.63 6.64 -14.64
CA HIS A 501 11.18 5.61 -15.51
C HIS A 501 10.19 4.47 -15.79
N LYS A 502 9.40 4.04 -14.79
CA LYS A 502 8.34 3.04 -14.99
C LYS A 502 7.22 3.55 -15.91
N ALA A 503 6.77 4.79 -15.71
CA ALA A 503 5.74 5.40 -16.55
C ALA A 503 6.20 5.49 -18.01
N LYS A 504 7.45 5.94 -18.24
CA LYS A 504 8.04 5.94 -19.58
C LYS A 504 8.19 4.53 -20.18
N ALA A 505 8.57 3.53 -19.39
CA ALA A 505 8.69 2.16 -19.87
C ALA A 505 7.33 1.56 -20.27
N ILE A 506 6.27 1.84 -19.50
CA ILE A 506 4.89 1.41 -19.80
C ILE A 506 4.37 2.12 -21.05
N ASP A 507 4.63 3.41 -21.19
CA ASP A 507 4.22 4.19 -22.37
C ASP A 507 4.92 3.71 -23.65
N ILE A 508 6.24 3.45 -23.58
CA ILE A 508 7.02 2.82 -24.65
C ILE A 508 6.45 1.43 -24.98
N PHE A 509 6.19 0.60 -23.96
CA PHE A 509 5.63 -0.73 -24.15
C PHE A 509 4.25 -0.66 -24.84
N ASN A 510 3.34 0.20 -24.37
CA ASN A 510 2.00 0.34 -24.93
C ASN A 510 2.01 0.92 -26.35
N THR A 511 2.90 1.88 -26.62
CA THR A 511 3.06 2.49 -27.95
C THR A 511 3.63 1.50 -28.97
N HIS A 512 4.52 0.60 -28.54
CA HIS A 512 5.14 -0.40 -29.41
C HIS A 512 4.49 -1.79 -29.34
N HIS A 513 3.55 -2.01 -28.41
CA HIS A 513 2.81 -3.26 -28.25
C HIS A 513 2.13 -3.74 -29.55
N PRO A 514 1.50 -2.86 -30.37
CA PRO A 514 0.93 -3.27 -31.66
C PRO A 514 1.99 -3.81 -32.63
N LEU A 515 3.19 -3.21 -32.67
CA LEU A 515 4.29 -3.60 -33.55
C LEU A 515 4.99 -4.90 -33.09
N LEU A 516 5.10 -5.09 -31.78
CA LEU A 516 5.62 -6.32 -31.16
C LEU A 516 4.63 -7.47 -31.34
N SER A 517 3.34 -7.23 -31.10
CA SER A 517 2.26 -8.20 -31.30
C SER A 517 2.15 -8.61 -32.78
N GLN A 518 2.31 -7.66 -33.71
CA GLN A 518 2.33 -7.94 -35.14
C GLN A 518 3.59 -8.69 -35.59
N SER A 519 4.77 -8.37 -35.06
CA SER A 519 6.02 -9.10 -35.35
C SER A 519 6.02 -10.53 -34.82
N LEU A 520 5.35 -10.79 -33.69
CA LEU A 520 5.24 -12.12 -33.09
C LEU A 520 4.18 -12.98 -33.77
N SER A 521 3.12 -12.37 -34.31
CA SER A 521 2.02 -13.08 -35.00
C SER A 521 2.32 -13.37 -36.48
N ASP A 522 3.13 -12.54 -37.15
CA ASP A 522 3.57 -12.77 -38.53
C ASP A 522 4.99 -12.18 -38.77
N PRO A 523 6.05 -12.93 -38.42
CA PRO A 523 7.43 -12.48 -38.56
C PRO A 523 7.86 -12.22 -40.01
N LEU A 524 7.26 -12.92 -40.97
CA LEU A 524 7.67 -12.91 -42.38
C LEU A 524 7.15 -11.68 -43.15
N SER A 525 5.95 -11.21 -42.83
CA SER A 525 5.38 -9.99 -43.42
C SER A 525 6.10 -8.71 -42.94
N VAL A 526 6.53 -8.69 -41.68
CA VAL A 526 7.31 -7.57 -41.11
C VAL A 526 8.73 -7.50 -41.70
N ALA A 527 9.37 -8.65 -41.95
CA ALA A 527 10.66 -8.71 -42.63
C ALA A 527 10.58 -8.29 -44.11
N SER A 528 9.48 -8.64 -44.80
CA SER A 528 9.26 -8.29 -46.21
C SER A 528 9.08 -6.79 -46.44
N LYS A 529 8.40 -6.06 -45.53
CA LYS A 529 8.21 -4.60 -45.66
C LYS A 529 9.50 -3.78 -45.55
N ARG A 530 10.51 -4.25 -44.81
CA ARG A 530 11.82 -3.57 -44.76
C ARG A 530 12.69 -3.83 -45.98
N GLY A 531 12.44 -4.90 -46.75
CA GLY A 531 13.16 -5.23 -47.97
C GLY A 531 12.70 -4.47 -49.23
N CYS A 532 11.51 -3.86 -49.22
CA CYS A 532 10.92 -3.24 -50.42
C CYS A 532 11.35 -1.80 -50.71
N HIS A 533 12.12 -1.14 -49.84
CA HIS A 533 12.62 0.23 -50.10
C HIS A 533 14.00 0.29 -50.78
N ASN A 534 14.66 -0.85 -51.02
CA ASN A 534 15.98 -0.92 -51.65
C ASN A 534 16.02 -1.80 -52.92
N ARG A 535 15.05 -1.63 -53.83
CA ARG A 535 15.25 -2.02 -55.24
C ARG A 535 15.04 -0.80 -56.14
N THR A 536 16.12 -0.04 -56.27
CA THR A 536 16.38 0.82 -57.43
C THR A 536 16.22 -0.01 -58.71
N SER A 537 15.30 0.41 -59.59
CA SER A 537 15.33 0.03 -61.00
C SER A 537 16.68 0.43 -61.58
N ILE A 538 17.45 -0.56 -62.01
CA ILE A 538 18.38 -0.41 -63.12
C ILE A 538 17.77 -1.22 -64.26
N GLY A 539 17.30 -0.50 -65.27
CA GLY A 539 16.70 -1.00 -66.50
C GLY A 539 16.50 0.18 -67.44
#